data_AF-F3AJP6-F1
#
_entry.id   AF-F3AJP6-F1
#
_cell.length_a   1.000
_cell.length_b   1.000
_cell.length_c   1.000
_cell.angle_alpha   90.00
_cell.angle_beta   90.00
_cell.angle_gamma   90.00
#
_symmetry.space_group_name_H-M   'P 1'
#
loop_
_entity.id
_entity.type
_entity.pdbx_description
1 polymer ?
#
loop_
_entity_poly.entity_id
_entity_poly.type
_entity_poly.pdbx_seq_one_letter_code
_entity_poly.pdbx_strand_id
1 'polypeptide(L)'
;MERLTTRDLAARTHLAPQTILNYVKEGIVSPIDVLPDGRCYFDVSVADELITRNLLKKYPNHTAVVVLYNDEDSMKKFETTYDSYLKKEGKVRIDNLTDTVAEVRERIEKNAMHDRLFCIHLYEKILRKCSSEMQKASAEFQTRVMSNPKLEDRKLLAENLEELVSDRKSVMEKLNANDKKIVENSAYWLAEQNEKILERYSYKEVMELKEKLNTSKDIMDHFEFVPKTNIVKNLIRKEKQSFFAKTVDAKLEQLLQKGYVSIIKINCTEEQAIYELLSKTYFVNDITLYGCSNATPEMQQVIQFLQDRKRVDFGEVEVQ
;
A
#
# COMPACT_ATOMS: atom_id res chain seq x y z
N MET A 1 -4.52 -25.05 19.68
CA MET A 1 -4.83 -23.85 18.87
C MET A 1 -3.84 -22.76 19.22
N GLU A 2 -3.12 -22.25 18.23
CA GLU A 2 -2.24 -21.09 18.37
C GLU A 2 -3.11 -19.85 18.63
N ARG A 3 -2.82 -19.06 19.66
CA ARG A 3 -3.58 -17.86 20.02
C ARG A 3 -2.81 -16.62 19.54
N LEU A 4 -3.45 -15.79 18.72
CA LEU A 4 -2.85 -14.55 18.23
C LEU A 4 -3.28 -13.38 19.11
N THR A 5 -2.32 -12.55 19.55
CA THR A 5 -2.67 -11.24 20.15
C THR A 5 -3.16 -10.27 19.06
N THR A 6 -3.80 -9.17 19.43
CA THR A 6 -4.12 -8.08 18.48
C THR A 6 -2.89 -7.60 17.70
N ARG A 7 -1.69 -7.64 18.30
CA ARG A 7 -0.45 -7.25 17.61
C ARG A 7 0.01 -8.30 16.61
N ASP A 8 -0.08 -9.58 16.96
CA ASP A 8 0.28 -10.67 16.06
C ASP A 8 -0.69 -10.72 14.87
N LEU A 9 -1.98 -10.53 15.15
CA LEU A 9 -3.01 -10.44 14.12
C LEU A 9 -2.82 -9.20 13.23
N ALA A 10 -2.46 -8.05 13.81
CA ALA A 10 -2.10 -6.86 13.04
C ALA A 10 -0.87 -7.08 12.15
N ALA A 11 0.13 -7.80 12.66
CA ALA A 11 1.33 -8.14 11.89
C ALA A 11 1.00 -9.07 10.72
N ARG A 12 0.13 -10.07 10.93
CA ARG A 12 -0.28 -11.03 9.88
C ARG A 12 -1.24 -10.43 8.84
N THR A 13 -2.21 -9.62 9.28
CA THR A 13 -3.24 -9.03 8.40
C THR A 13 -2.82 -7.68 7.81
N HIS A 14 -1.74 -7.09 8.32
CA HIS A 14 -1.26 -5.73 8.02
C HIS A 14 -2.28 -4.62 8.29
N LEU A 15 -3.26 -4.91 9.16
CA LEU A 15 -4.16 -3.90 9.71
C LEU A 15 -3.49 -3.15 10.85
N ALA A 16 -3.89 -1.90 11.06
CA ALA A 16 -3.57 -1.24 12.32
C ALA A 16 -4.25 -1.99 13.47
N PRO A 17 -3.60 -2.18 14.63
CA PRO A 17 -4.22 -2.81 15.80
C PRO A 17 -5.57 -2.16 16.17
N GLN A 18 -5.68 -0.84 16.00
CA GLN A 18 -6.92 -0.11 16.25
C GLN A 18 -8.06 -0.51 15.30
N THR A 19 -7.75 -0.80 14.03
CA THR A 19 -8.75 -1.28 13.06
C THR A 19 -9.31 -2.63 13.49
N ILE A 20 -8.46 -3.54 13.96
CA ILE A 20 -8.88 -4.85 14.48
C ILE A 20 -9.80 -4.68 15.70
N LEU A 21 -9.43 -3.82 16.64
CA LEU A 21 -10.27 -3.55 17.82
C LEU A 21 -11.61 -2.91 17.46
N ASN A 22 -11.65 -2.07 16.42
CA ASN A 22 -12.92 -1.53 15.91
C ASN A 22 -13.78 -2.64 15.30
N TYR A 23 -13.19 -3.57 14.55
CA TYR A 23 -13.92 -4.73 14.03
C TYR A 23 -14.48 -5.63 15.13
N VAL A 24 -13.78 -5.79 16.26
CA VAL A 24 -14.33 -6.48 17.44
C VAL A 24 -15.54 -5.73 17.99
N LYS A 25 -15.44 -4.41 18.16
CA LYS A 25 -16.55 -3.58 18.67
C LYS A 25 -17.78 -3.59 17.75
N GLU A 26 -17.54 -3.63 16.44
CA GLU A 26 -18.57 -3.68 15.40
C GLU A 26 -19.15 -5.10 15.20
N GLY A 27 -18.65 -6.11 15.95
CA GLY A 27 -19.10 -7.50 15.84
C GLY A 27 -18.68 -8.17 14.52
N ILE A 28 -17.69 -7.61 13.83
CA ILE A 28 -17.19 -8.11 12.55
C ILE A 28 -16.26 -9.32 12.74
N VAL A 29 -15.48 -9.33 13.82
CA VAL A 29 -14.65 -10.47 14.23
C VAL A 29 -14.83 -10.74 15.71
N SER A 30 -14.85 -12.02 16.07
CA SER A 30 -15.02 -12.45 17.46
C SER A 30 -13.69 -12.96 18.02
N PRO A 31 -13.15 -12.34 19.08
CA PRO A 31 -12.01 -12.92 19.79
C PRO A 31 -12.43 -14.21 20.51
N ILE A 32 -11.49 -15.15 20.64
CA ILE A 32 -11.69 -16.35 21.46
C ILE A 32 -11.72 -15.98 22.94
N ASP A 33 -10.96 -14.96 23.33
CA ASP A 33 -10.83 -14.53 24.72
C ASP A 33 -10.59 -13.03 24.82
N VAL A 34 -11.17 -12.41 25.84
CA VAL A 34 -11.01 -10.99 26.17
C VAL A 34 -10.68 -10.88 27.66
N LEU A 35 -9.46 -10.47 27.96
CA LEU A 35 -9.04 -10.26 29.34
C LEU A 35 -9.71 -9.02 29.95
N PRO A 36 -9.80 -8.94 31.30
CA PRO A 36 -10.40 -7.80 32.00
C PRO A 36 -9.75 -6.44 31.69
N ASP A 37 -8.50 -6.44 31.23
CA ASP A 37 -7.76 -5.24 30.82
C ASP A 37 -7.98 -4.86 29.35
N GLY A 38 -8.88 -5.56 28.65
CA GLY A 38 -9.26 -5.30 27.26
C GLY A 38 -8.36 -5.96 26.21
N ARG A 39 -7.37 -6.77 26.61
CA ARG A 39 -6.57 -7.54 25.64
C ARG A 39 -7.39 -8.65 25.00
N CYS A 40 -7.39 -8.69 23.67
CA CYS A 40 -8.09 -9.69 22.87
C CYS A 40 -7.13 -10.75 22.34
N TYR A 41 -7.60 -12.00 22.32
CA TYR A 41 -6.92 -13.14 21.68
C TYR A 41 -7.80 -13.72 20.59
N PHE A 42 -7.20 -14.07 19.46
CA PHE A 42 -7.88 -14.52 18.26
C PHE A 42 -7.39 -15.88 17.80
N ASP A 43 -8.25 -16.59 17.08
CA ASP A 43 -7.85 -17.78 16.33
C ASP A 43 -7.07 -17.37 15.08
N VAL A 44 -6.29 -18.31 14.55
CA VAL A 44 -5.60 -18.11 13.26
C VAL A 44 -6.61 -17.94 12.13
N SER A 45 -7.77 -18.60 12.19
CA SER A 45 -8.83 -18.46 11.18
C SER A 45 -9.35 -17.02 11.04
N VAL A 46 -9.32 -16.23 12.12
CA VAL A 46 -9.70 -14.80 12.10
C VAL A 46 -8.73 -13.99 11.23
N ALA A 47 -7.46 -14.40 11.13
CA ALA A 47 -6.51 -13.75 10.24
C ALA A 47 -6.93 -13.95 8.77
N ASP A 48 -7.33 -15.16 8.40
CA ASP A 48 -7.77 -15.48 7.04
C ASP A 48 -9.08 -14.75 6.70
N GLU A 49 -10.02 -14.64 7.65
CA GLU A 49 -11.24 -13.84 7.50
C GLU A 49 -10.95 -12.35 7.27
N LEU A 50 -10.02 -11.77 8.04
CA LEU A 50 -9.65 -10.36 7.92
C LEU A 50 -8.86 -10.06 6.64
N ILE A 51 -7.95 -10.97 6.25
CA ILE A 51 -7.22 -10.89 4.99
C ILE A 51 -8.21 -10.97 3.83
N THR A 52 -9.08 -11.97 3.84
CA THR A 52 -10.19 -12.14 2.90
C THR A 52 -11.02 -10.87 2.80
N ARG A 53 -11.53 -10.35 3.92
CA ARG A 53 -12.39 -9.15 3.95
C ARG A 53 -11.69 -7.92 3.37
N ASN A 54 -10.42 -7.70 3.71
CA ASN A 54 -9.66 -6.57 3.18
C ASN A 54 -9.42 -6.71 1.67
N LEU A 55 -9.13 -7.92 1.21
CA LEU A 55 -8.89 -8.20 -0.20
C LEU A 55 -10.19 -8.12 -0.99
N LEU A 56 -11.32 -8.54 -0.45
CA LEU A 56 -12.65 -8.32 -1.05
C LEU A 56 -12.96 -6.84 -1.21
N LYS A 57 -12.64 -6.03 -0.19
CA LYS A 57 -12.84 -4.58 -0.25
C LYS A 57 -11.94 -3.91 -1.29
N LYS A 58 -10.72 -4.42 -1.47
CA LYS A 58 -9.70 -3.83 -2.35
C LYS A 58 -9.76 -4.34 -3.79
N TYR A 59 -10.10 -5.61 -3.95
CA TYR A 59 -10.15 -6.39 -5.18
C TYR A 59 -11.53 -7.07 -5.27
N PRO A 60 -12.53 -6.41 -5.86
CA PRO A 60 -13.92 -6.88 -5.81
C PRO A 60 -14.22 -8.07 -6.74
N ASN A 61 -13.26 -8.52 -7.56
CA ASN A 61 -13.44 -9.60 -8.55
C ASN A 61 -13.36 -11.01 -7.91
N HIS A 62 -13.99 -11.19 -6.75
CA HIS A 62 -14.05 -12.48 -6.05
C HIS A 62 -15.28 -13.27 -6.47
N THR A 63 -15.13 -14.58 -6.62
CA THR A 63 -16.25 -15.49 -6.85
C THR A 63 -16.29 -16.57 -5.77
N ALA A 64 -17.44 -16.75 -5.12
CA ALA A 64 -17.68 -17.89 -4.27
C ALA A 64 -18.11 -19.10 -5.10
N VAL A 65 -17.28 -20.13 -5.14
CA VAL A 65 -17.58 -21.42 -5.77
C VAL A 65 -18.24 -22.29 -4.72
N VAL A 66 -19.56 -22.42 -4.79
CA VAL A 66 -20.34 -23.23 -3.86
C VAL A 66 -20.53 -24.63 -4.45
N VAL A 67 -20.20 -25.64 -3.67
CA VAL A 67 -20.28 -27.05 -4.07
C VAL A 67 -21.28 -27.75 -3.16
N LEU A 68 -22.38 -28.19 -3.75
CA LEU A 68 -23.42 -28.96 -3.09
C LEU A 68 -23.11 -30.45 -3.27
N TYR A 69 -22.75 -31.14 -2.19
CA TYR A 69 -22.31 -32.54 -2.23
C TYR A 69 -23.08 -33.40 -1.23
N ASN A 70 -23.17 -34.70 -1.53
CA ASN A 70 -23.81 -35.69 -0.65
C ASN A 70 -22.83 -36.72 -0.09
N ASP A 71 -21.63 -36.83 -0.68
CA ASP A 71 -20.57 -37.73 -0.24
C ASP A 71 -19.19 -37.06 -0.34
N GLU A 72 -18.32 -37.41 0.60
CA GLU A 72 -16.99 -36.80 0.74
C GLU A 72 -16.03 -37.13 -0.41
N ASP A 73 -16.20 -38.28 -1.06
CA ASP A 73 -15.30 -38.71 -2.14
C ASP A 73 -15.53 -37.87 -3.40
N SER A 74 -16.79 -37.61 -3.75
CA SER A 74 -17.18 -36.73 -4.85
C SER A 74 -16.77 -35.28 -4.60
N MET A 75 -16.86 -34.80 -3.36
CA MET A 75 -16.33 -33.48 -2.98
C MET A 75 -14.81 -33.38 -3.17
N LYS A 76 -14.05 -34.38 -2.71
CA LYS A 76 -12.58 -34.40 -2.90
C LYS A 76 -12.19 -34.48 -4.38
N LYS A 77 -12.92 -35.27 -5.16
CA LYS A 77 -12.72 -35.37 -6.61
C LYS A 77 -12.98 -34.02 -7.28
N PHE A 78 -14.08 -33.35 -6.95
CA PHE A 78 -14.37 -32.00 -7.43
C PHE A 78 -13.25 -31.03 -7.07
N GLU A 79 -12.84 -30.98 -5.80
CA GLU A 79 -11.81 -30.05 -5.34
C GLU A 79 -10.49 -30.25 -6.09
N THR A 80 -10.07 -31.51 -6.29
CA THR A 80 -8.85 -31.83 -7.03
C THR A 80 -8.93 -31.39 -8.50
N THR A 81 -10.07 -31.64 -9.16
CA THR A 81 -10.31 -31.24 -10.55
C THR A 81 -10.36 -29.71 -10.68
N TYR A 82 -11.06 -29.05 -9.76
CA TYR A 82 -11.23 -27.61 -9.77
C TYR A 82 -9.92 -26.89 -9.46
N ASP A 83 -9.11 -27.39 -8.52
CA ASP A 83 -7.75 -26.89 -8.26
C ASP A 83 -6.86 -26.95 -9.49
N SER A 84 -6.95 -28.03 -10.25
CA SER A 84 -6.21 -28.19 -11.50
C SER A 84 -6.67 -27.17 -12.55
N TYR A 85 -7.97 -26.93 -12.64
CA TYR A 85 -8.55 -25.88 -13.48
C TYR A 85 -8.06 -24.48 -13.07
N LEU A 86 -8.13 -24.14 -11.78
CA LEU A 86 -7.68 -22.84 -11.26
C LEU A 86 -6.20 -22.59 -11.55
N LYS A 87 -5.35 -23.61 -11.38
CA LYS A 87 -3.92 -23.54 -11.76
C LYS A 87 -3.73 -23.26 -13.24
N LYS A 88 -4.49 -23.93 -14.11
CA LYS A 88 -4.43 -23.72 -15.57
C LYS A 88 -4.87 -22.33 -15.98
N GLU A 89 -5.93 -21.81 -15.36
CA GLU A 89 -6.45 -20.46 -15.64
C GLU A 89 -5.61 -19.35 -14.98
N GLY A 90 -4.78 -19.69 -13.99
CA GLY A 90 -4.02 -18.75 -13.18
C GLY A 90 -4.92 -17.97 -12.21
N LYS A 91 -5.99 -18.59 -11.70
CA LYS A 91 -6.86 -18.03 -10.66
C LYS A 91 -6.39 -18.51 -9.29
N VAL A 92 -6.37 -17.59 -8.32
CA VAL A 92 -5.90 -17.87 -6.96
C VAL A 92 -7.08 -18.33 -6.08
N ARG A 93 -6.86 -19.33 -5.23
CA ARG A 93 -7.78 -19.69 -4.15
C ARG A 93 -7.58 -18.78 -2.95
N ILE A 94 -8.68 -18.40 -2.32
CA ILE A 94 -8.66 -17.54 -1.13
C ILE A 94 -7.89 -18.17 0.02
N ASP A 95 -7.98 -19.49 0.15
CA ASP A 95 -7.29 -20.27 1.19
C ASP A 95 -5.76 -20.15 1.07
N ASN A 96 -5.25 -19.90 -0.14
CA ASN A 96 -3.83 -19.75 -0.43
C ASN A 96 -3.39 -18.29 -0.46
N LEU A 97 -4.28 -17.35 -0.16
CA LEU A 97 -4.06 -15.94 -0.40
C LEU A 97 -3.10 -15.32 0.62
N THR A 98 -3.16 -15.78 1.87
CA THR A 98 -2.18 -15.40 2.91
C THR A 98 -0.76 -15.78 2.48
N ASP A 99 -0.57 -17.00 2.01
CA ASP A 99 0.72 -17.49 1.49
C ASP A 99 1.14 -16.76 0.22
N THR A 100 0.19 -16.48 -0.69
CA THR A 100 0.45 -15.71 -1.92
C THR A 100 0.93 -14.29 -1.59
N VAL A 101 0.30 -13.63 -0.62
CA VAL A 101 0.69 -12.30 -0.17
C VAL A 101 2.08 -12.34 0.48
N ALA A 102 2.36 -13.35 1.31
CA ALA A 102 3.67 -13.54 1.91
C ALA A 102 4.76 -13.77 0.85
N GLU A 103 4.49 -14.62 -0.14
CA GLU A 103 5.41 -14.89 -1.24
C GLU A 103 5.68 -13.64 -2.10
N VAL A 104 4.64 -12.86 -2.43
CA VAL A 104 4.81 -11.60 -3.17
C VAL A 104 5.69 -10.63 -2.39
N ARG A 105 5.50 -10.53 -1.07
CA ARG A 105 6.31 -9.67 -0.21
C ARG A 105 7.77 -10.11 -0.19
N GLU A 106 8.02 -11.39 0.06
CA GLU A 106 9.36 -11.95 0.11
C GLU A 106 10.09 -11.75 -1.23
N ARG A 107 9.38 -11.99 -2.36
CA ARG A 107 9.92 -11.73 -3.70
C ARG A 107 10.27 -10.25 -3.90
N ILE A 108 9.48 -9.31 -3.39
CA ILE A 108 9.79 -7.88 -3.48
C ILE A 108 10.96 -7.50 -2.57
N GLU A 109 11.01 -8.01 -1.34
CA GLU A 109 12.09 -7.75 -0.38
C GLU A 109 13.45 -8.26 -0.87
N LYS A 110 13.46 -9.38 -1.61
CA LYS A 110 14.68 -9.96 -2.20
C LYS A 110 15.05 -9.36 -3.56
N ASN A 111 14.29 -8.40 -4.08
CA ASN A 111 14.47 -7.90 -5.44
C ASN A 111 15.41 -6.69 -5.49
N ALA A 112 16.64 -6.90 -6.00
CA ALA A 112 17.63 -5.83 -6.20
C ALA A 112 17.12 -4.68 -7.10
N MET A 113 16.31 -4.99 -8.11
CA MET A 113 15.69 -3.97 -8.97
C MET A 113 14.69 -3.11 -8.19
N HIS A 114 13.94 -3.70 -7.25
CA HIS A 114 13.05 -2.94 -6.38
C HIS A 114 13.84 -1.97 -5.48
N ASP A 115 14.96 -2.42 -4.91
CA ASP A 115 15.84 -1.55 -4.11
C ASP A 115 16.44 -0.42 -4.94
N ARG A 116 16.87 -0.70 -6.18
CA ARG A 116 17.35 0.31 -7.11
C ARG A 116 16.27 1.34 -7.43
N LEU A 117 15.06 0.90 -7.77
CA LEU A 117 13.92 1.79 -8.03
C LEU A 117 13.56 2.63 -6.81
N PHE A 118 13.62 2.04 -5.62
CA PHE A 118 13.41 2.76 -4.38
C PHE A 118 14.47 3.86 -4.17
N CYS A 119 15.75 3.56 -4.43
CA CYS A 119 16.82 4.55 -4.35
C CYS A 119 16.63 5.70 -5.36
N ILE A 120 16.14 5.39 -6.57
CA ILE A 120 15.79 6.40 -7.58
C ILE A 120 14.68 7.32 -7.06
N HIS A 121 13.56 6.72 -6.63
CA HIS A 121 12.44 7.46 -6.02
C HIS A 121 12.90 8.32 -4.85
N LEU A 122 13.76 7.77 -4.00
CA LEU A 122 14.23 8.44 -2.80
C LEU A 122 15.06 9.69 -3.09
N TYR A 123 16.07 9.61 -3.97
CA TYR A 123 16.91 10.78 -4.25
C TYR A 123 16.10 11.88 -4.91
N GLU A 124 15.19 11.54 -5.84
CA GLU A 124 14.30 12.53 -6.45
C GLU A 124 13.42 13.23 -5.41
N LYS A 125 12.88 12.45 -4.46
CA LYS A 125 12.06 12.98 -3.38
C LYS A 125 12.83 13.96 -2.49
N ILE A 126 14.08 13.62 -2.14
CA ILE A 126 14.94 14.49 -1.32
C ILE A 126 15.29 15.76 -2.10
N LEU A 127 15.70 15.64 -3.37
CA LEU A 127 16.03 16.79 -4.22
C LEU A 127 14.86 17.75 -4.37
N ARG A 128 13.64 17.25 -4.57
CA ARG A 128 12.43 18.09 -4.64
C ARG A 128 12.17 18.85 -3.34
N LYS A 129 12.37 18.20 -2.18
CA LYS A 129 12.21 18.88 -0.88
C LYS A 129 13.29 19.94 -0.64
N CYS A 130 14.55 19.62 -0.96
CA CYS A 130 15.66 20.55 -0.87
C CYS A 130 15.43 21.77 -1.76
N SER A 131 15.07 21.55 -3.04
CA SER A 131 14.75 22.62 -3.99
C SER A 131 13.58 23.48 -3.53
N SER A 132 12.51 22.88 -3.01
CA SER A 132 11.36 23.63 -2.48
C SER A 132 11.73 24.52 -1.29
N GLU A 133 12.60 24.06 -0.38
CA GLU A 133 13.07 24.90 0.73
C GLU A 133 14.02 26.01 0.26
N MET A 134 14.89 25.74 -0.71
CA MET A 134 15.75 26.77 -1.31
C MET A 134 14.93 27.86 -2.00
N GLN A 135 13.87 27.48 -2.73
CA GLN A 135 12.96 28.45 -3.34
C GLN A 135 12.29 29.35 -2.29
N LYS A 136 11.90 28.79 -1.14
CA LYS A 136 11.36 29.57 -0.02
C LYS A 136 12.41 30.53 0.56
N ALA A 137 13.65 30.07 0.73
CA ALA A 137 14.74 30.93 1.20
C ALA A 137 15.02 32.09 0.22
N SER A 138 14.98 31.83 -1.09
CA SER A 138 15.11 32.87 -2.12
C SER A 138 13.98 33.90 -2.07
N ALA A 139 12.73 33.46 -1.86
CA ALA A 139 11.60 34.38 -1.69
C ALA A 139 11.72 35.21 -0.39
N GLU A 140 12.20 34.61 0.69
CA GLU A 140 12.47 35.33 1.94
C GLU A 140 13.61 36.33 1.76
N PHE A 141 14.66 36.00 0.99
CA PHE A 141 15.73 36.93 0.64
C PHE A 141 15.19 38.18 -0.07
N GLN A 142 14.34 38.01 -1.10
CA GLN A 142 13.70 39.13 -1.78
C GLN A 142 12.89 39.99 -0.81
N THR A 143 12.14 39.34 0.09
CA THR A 143 11.34 40.01 1.12
C THR A 143 12.21 40.81 2.09
N ARG A 144 13.34 40.24 2.54
CA ARG A 144 14.31 40.89 3.45
C ARG A 144 14.95 42.12 2.84
N VAL A 145 15.30 42.07 1.56
CA VAL A 145 15.81 43.24 0.83
C VAL A 145 14.75 44.33 0.78
N MET A 146 13.55 44.02 0.28
CA MET A 146 12.48 45.00 0.06
C MET A 146 11.90 45.60 1.35
N SER A 147 11.96 44.87 2.45
CA SER A 147 11.49 45.33 3.77
C SER A 147 12.51 46.20 4.51
N ASN A 148 13.74 46.34 4.01
CA ASN A 148 14.75 47.16 4.69
C ASN A 148 14.38 48.65 4.66
N PRO A 149 14.23 49.33 5.82
CA PRO A 149 13.80 50.73 5.87
C PRO A 149 14.83 51.70 5.27
N LYS A 150 16.10 51.29 5.15
CA LYS A 150 17.18 52.12 4.59
C LYS A 150 17.36 51.95 3.08
N LEU A 151 16.50 51.17 2.44
CA LEU A 151 16.56 50.90 1.00
C LEU A 151 16.09 52.14 0.21
N GLU A 152 16.97 52.68 -0.63
CA GLU A 152 16.73 53.91 -1.40
C GLU A 152 16.10 53.61 -2.77
N ASP A 153 16.69 52.70 -3.55
CA ASP A 153 16.30 52.35 -4.92
C ASP A 153 15.24 51.22 -4.98
N ARG A 154 14.17 51.34 -4.18
CA ARG A 154 13.09 50.32 -4.09
C ARG A 154 12.46 49.97 -5.43
N LYS A 155 12.23 50.96 -6.29
CA LYS A 155 11.57 50.77 -7.58
C LYS A 155 12.42 49.91 -8.53
N LEU A 156 13.71 50.23 -8.62
CA LEU A 156 14.66 49.47 -9.42
C LEU A 156 14.74 48.02 -8.94
N LEU A 157 14.86 47.80 -7.63
CA LEU A 157 14.92 46.44 -7.09
C LEU A 157 13.62 45.66 -7.29
N ALA A 158 12.45 46.30 -7.11
CA ALA A 158 11.15 45.68 -7.37
C ALA A 158 11.02 45.18 -8.81
N GLU A 159 11.52 45.95 -9.78
CA GLU A 159 11.52 45.60 -11.21
C GLU A 159 12.52 44.49 -11.57
N ASN A 160 13.51 44.20 -10.72
CA ASN A 160 14.59 43.24 -10.98
C ASN A 160 14.71 42.16 -9.88
N LEU A 161 13.63 41.86 -9.14
CA LEU A 161 13.67 40.93 -7.99
C LEU A 161 14.06 39.50 -8.36
N GLU A 162 13.55 39.00 -9.49
CA GLU A 162 13.89 37.66 -9.97
C GLU A 162 15.35 37.58 -10.42
N GLU A 163 15.81 38.60 -11.13
CA GLU A 163 17.21 38.77 -11.56
C GLU A 163 18.16 38.91 -10.38
N LEU A 164 17.71 39.45 -9.25
CA LEU A 164 18.50 39.51 -8.03
C LEU A 164 18.92 38.12 -7.50
N VAL A 165 18.13 37.09 -7.83
CA VAL A 165 18.40 35.68 -7.46
C VAL A 165 19.17 34.97 -8.57
N SER A 166 18.86 35.22 -9.85
CA SER A 166 19.45 34.50 -11.00
C SER A 166 20.72 35.15 -11.58
N ASP A 167 20.81 36.48 -11.61
CA ASP A 167 21.96 37.28 -12.07
C ASP A 167 22.18 38.51 -11.18
N ARG A 168 22.54 38.23 -9.93
CA ARG A 168 22.78 39.26 -8.91
C ARG A 168 23.80 40.31 -9.34
N LYS A 169 24.81 39.95 -10.13
CA LYS A 169 25.91 40.85 -10.49
C LYS A 169 25.42 42.01 -11.35
N SER A 170 24.60 41.72 -12.36
CA SER A 170 24.01 42.73 -13.25
C SER A 170 23.13 43.73 -12.49
N VAL A 171 22.32 43.24 -11.54
CA VAL A 171 21.48 44.12 -10.71
C VAL A 171 22.33 44.98 -9.77
N MET A 172 23.36 44.38 -9.16
CA MET A 172 24.26 45.09 -8.25
C MET A 172 24.98 46.26 -8.93
N GLU A 173 25.37 46.17 -10.20
CA GLU A 173 26.05 47.26 -10.91
C GLU A 173 25.22 48.55 -10.97
N LYS A 174 23.88 48.44 -11.02
CA LYS A 174 22.93 49.56 -11.12
C LYS A 174 22.62 50.24 -9.78
N LEU A 175 23.02 49.65 -8.66
CA LEU A 175 22.68 50.14 -7.31
C LEU A 175 23.70 51.14 -6.75
N ASN A 176 23.22 52.05 -5.91
CA ASN A 176 24.06 52.90 -5.08
C ASN A 176 24.82 52.08 -4.01
N ALA A 177 25.82 52.70 -3.37
CA ALA A 177 26.70 52.01 -2.42
C ALA A 177 26.00 51.54 -1.13
N ASN A 178 24.93 52.21 -0.72
CA ASN A 178 24.17 51.85 0.48
C ASN A 178 23.30 50.61 0.21
N ASP A 179 22.56 50.61 -0.89
CA ASP A 179 21.69 49.50 -1.29
C ASP A 179 22.50 48.24 -1.65
N LYS A 180 23.68 48.39 -2.26
CA LYS A 180 24.64 47.30 -2.46
C LYS A 180 24.94 46.56 -1.15
N LYS A 181 25.24 47.29 -0.07
CA LYS A 181 25.52 46.69 1.24
C LYS A 181 24.30 45.97 1.82
N ILE A 182 23.09 46.50 1.62
CA ILE A 182 21.84 45.87 2.08
C ILE A 182 21.61 44.54 1.36
N VAL A 183 21.77 44.53 0.04
CA VAL A 183 21.64 43.33 -0.79
C VAL A 183 22.72 42.30 -0.45
N GLU A 184 23.98 42.72 -0.28
CA GLU A 184 25.09 41.83 0.10
C GLU A 184 24.88 41.16 1.46
N ASN A 185 24.44 41.90 2.47
CA ASN A 185 24.14 41.33 3.79
C ASN A 185 23.00 40.29 3.70
N SER A 186 21.97 40.59 2.93
CA SER A 186 20.85 39.67 2.72
C SER A 186 21.28 38.44 1.91
N ALA A 187 22.19 38.62 0.95
CA ALA A 187 22.76 37.55 0.15
C ALA A 187 23.66 36.61 0.97
N TYR A 188 24.41 37.15 1.93
CA TYR A 188 25.17 36.34 2.89
C TYR A 188 24.25 35.45 3.70
N TRP A 189 23.14 36.00 4.22
CA TRP A 189 22.13 35.21 4.91
C TRP A 189 21.53 34.11 4.02
N LEU A 190 21.21 34.42 2.75
CA LEU A 190 20.69 33.42 1.80
C LEU A 190 21.69 32.29 1.58
N ALA A 191 22.98 32.59 1.45
CA ALA A 191 24.03 31.59 1.33
C ALA A 191 24.09 30.68 2.56
N GLU A 192 24.04 31.26 3.76
CA GLU A 192 24.03 30.52 5.03
C GLU A 192 22.79 29.61 5.15
N GLN A 193 21.61 30.09 4.73
CA GLN A 193 20.40 29.25 4.72
C GLN A 193 20.51 28.11 3.72
N ASN A 194 21.01 28.38 2.51
CA ASN A 194 21.19 27.35 1.50
C ASN A 194 22.16 26.26 1.97
N GLU A 195 23.26 26.63 2.63
CA GLU A 195 24.19 25.68 3.24
C GLU A 195 23.50 24.80 4.29
N LYS A 196 22.76 25.42 5.22
CA LYS A 196 21.97 24.68 6.24
C LYS A 196 20.94 23.74 5.62
N ILE A 197 20.29 24.14 4.53
CA ILE A 197 19.33 23.30 3.80
C ILE A 197 20.05 22.11 3.15
N LEU A 198 21.19 22.35 2.50
CA LEU A 198 21.99 21.28 1.87
C LEU A 198 22.45 20.24 2.90
N GLU A 199 22.97 20.69 4.05
CA GLU A 199 23.37 19.82 5.15
C GLU A 199 22.20 19.02 5.73
N ARG A 200 21.09 19.71 6.00
CA ARG A 200 19.85 19.12 6.53
C ARG A 200 19.37 17.94 5.69
N TYR A 201 19.48 18.08 4.37
CA TYR A 201 19.03 17.08 3.40
C TYR A 201 20.13 16.12 2.94
N SER A 202 21.32 16.18 3.54
CA SER A 202 22.46 15.32 3.15
C SER A 202 22.71 15.38 1.63
N TYR A 203 22.65 16.59 1.06
CA TYR A 203 22.62 16.79 -0.39
C TYR A 203 23.84 16.17 -1.09
N LYS A 204 25.02 16.26 -0.46
CA LYS A 204 26.24 15.65 -0.99
C LYS A 204 26.08 14.14 -1.16
N GLU A 205 25.62 13.45 -0.13
CA GLU A 205 25.40 11.99 -0.18
C GLU A 205 24.32 11.61 -1.19
N VAL A 206 23.29 12.44 -1.34
CA VAL A 206 22.23 12.24 -2.34
C VAL A 206 22.78 12.35 -3.76
N MET A 207 23.69 13.30 -4.01
CA MET A 207 24.36 13.43 -5.29
C MET A 207 25.34 12.29 -5.57
N GLU A 208 26.07 11.82 -4.57
CA GLU A 208 26.91 10.61 -4.68
C GLU A 208 26.08 9.37 -5.02
N LEU A 209 24.89 9.21 -4.41
CA LEU A 209 23.95 8.15 -4.76
C LEU A 209 23.48 8.26 -6.21
N LYS A 210 23.12 9.48 -6.66
CA LYS A 210 22.69 9.74 -8.04
C LYS A 210 23.78 9.36 -9.04
N GLU A 211 25.04 9.71 -8.76
CA GLU A 211 26.18 9.35 -9.61
C GLU A 211 26.38 7.84 -9.67
N LYS A 212 26.32 7.15 -8.52
CA LYS A 212 26.39 5.68 -8.46
C LYS A 212 25.28 5.03 -9.28
N LEU A 213 24.05 5.52 -9.17
CA LEU A 213 22.89 5.00 -9.92
C LEU A 213 23.02 5.22 -11.43
N ASN A 214 23.65 6.32 -11.87
CA ASN A 214 23.82 6.62 -13.30
C ASN A 214 24.98 5.84 -13.93
N THR A 215 25.99 5.49 -13.15
CA THR A 215 27.22 4.83 -13.62
C THR A 215 27.11 3.31 -13.58
N SER A 216 26.30 2.76 -12.69
CA SER A 216 26.05 1.32 -12.62
C SER A 216 25.26 0.82 -13.83
N LYS A 217 25.86 -0.15 -14.53
CA LYS A 217 25.26 -0.88 -15.66
C LYS A 217 24.61 -2.21 -15.25
N ASP A 218 24.89 -2.70 -14.04
CA ASP A 218 24.31 -3.93 -13.52
C ASP A 218 23.03 -3.64 -12.75
N ILE A 219 21.95 -4.34 -13.13
CA ILE A 219 20.62 -4.20 -12.52
C ILE A 219 20.60 -4.88 -11.13
N MET A 220 21.54 -5.80 -10.88
CA MET A 220 21.67 -6.53 -9.63
C MET A 220 22.50 -5.80 -8.56
N ASP A 221 23.09 -4.65 -8.88
CA ASP A 221 23.80 -3.84 -7.90
C ASP A 221 22.85 -3.38 -6.79
N HIS A 222 23.19 -3.73 -5.55
CA HIS A 222 22.48 -3.23 -4.37
C HIS A 222 22.97 -1.83 -4.03
N PHE A 223 22.06 -0.86 -4.04
CA PHE A 223 22.34 0.50 -3.60
C PHE A 223 21.83 0.69 -2.18
N GLU A 224 22.75 1.02 -1.28
CA GLU A 224 22.39 1.46 0.06
C GLU A 224 22.63 2.96 0.19
N PHE A 225 21.58 3.68 0.56
CA PHE A 225 21.68 5.07 0.95
C PHE A 225 21.73 5.18 2.47
N VAL A 226 22.86 5.62 3.01
CA VAL A 226 23.06 5.79 4.46
C VAL A 226 22.80 7.26 4.82
N PRO A 227 21.63 7.60 5.40
CA PRO A 227 21.30 8.98 5.74
C PRO A 227 22.10 9.49 6.95
N LYS A 228 22.60 10.72 6.85
CA LYS A 228 23.34 11.36 7.96
C LYS A 228 22.43 12.10 8.95
N THR A 229 21.34 12.71 8.48
CA THR A 229 20.45 13.51 9.35
C THR A 229 19.18 12.77 9.77
N ASN A 230 18.62 13.12 10.93
CA ASN A 230 17.36 12.56 11.42
C ASN A 230 16.16 12.88 10.51
N ILE A 231 16.19 14.03 9.84
CA ILE A 231 15.14 14.44 8.89
C ILE A 231 15.12 13.49 7.70
N VAL A 232 16.29 13.20 7.13
CA VAL A 232 16.42 12.27 6.00
C VAL A 232 16.13 10.83 6.43
N LYS A 233 16.59 10.39 7.60
CA LYS A 233 16.23 9.08 8.19
C LYS A 233 14.72 8.89 8.29
N ASN A 234 14.03 9.88 8.85
CA ASN A 234 12.57 9.83 8.99
C ASN A 234 11.84 9.86 7.64
N LEU A 235 12.37 10.61 6.67
CA LEU A 235 11.83 10.63 5.32
C LEU A 235 11.97 9.25 4.65
N ILE A 236 13.16 8.66 4.66
CA ILE A 236 13.42 7.33 4.09
C ILE A 236 12.50 6.30 4.71
N ARG A 237 12.38 6.28 6.03
CA ARG A 237 11.51 5.32 6.73
C ARG A 237 10.07 5.38 6.23
N LYS A 238 9.51 6.60 6.12
CA LYS A 238 8.14 6.81 5.62
C LYS A 238 7.99 6.43 4.15
N GLU A 239 8.93 6.85 3.32
CA GLU A 239 8.90 6.56 1.88
C GLU A 239 9.10 5.06 1.60
N LYS A 240 10.00 4.38 2.31
CA LYS A 240 10.24 2.92 2.16
C LYS A 240 8.98 2.12 2.45
N GLN A 241 8.31 2.45 3.57
CA GLN A 241 7.06 1.80 3.93
C GLN A 241 5.97 2.03 2.87
N SER A 242 5.81 3.27 2.41
CA SER A 242 4.80 3.58 1.39
C SER A 242 5.13 2.98 0.03
N PHE A 243 6.40 2.98 -0.38
CA PHE A 243 6.86 2.44 -1.65
C PHE A 243 6.66 0.93 -1.69
N PHE A 244 7.09 0.23 -0.64
CA PHE A 244 6.89 -1.21 -0.50
C PHE A 244 5.41 -1.59 -0.57
N ALA A 245 4.56 -0.91 0.19
CA ALA A 245 3.11 -1.16 0.20
C ALA A 245 2.50 -1.00 -1.21
N LYS A 246 2.86 0.08 -1.93
CA LYS A 246 2.38 0.31 -3.30
C LYS A 246 2.85 -0.76 -4.28
N THR A 247 4.10 -1.22 -4.17
CA THR A 247 4.62 -2.28 -5.05
C THR A 247 3.91 -3.60 -4.79
N VAL A 248 3.71 -3.98 -3.52
CA VAL A 248 2.96 -5.19 -3.13
C VAL A 248 1.54 -5.11 -3.69
N ASP A 249 0.88 -3.97 -3.52
CA ASP A 249 -0.47 -3.75 -4.00
C ASP A 249 -0.57 -3.91 -5.52
N ALA A 250 0.30 -3.24 -6.28
CA ALA A 250 0.30 -3.35 -7.74
C ALA A 250 0.56 -4.79 -8.23
N LYS A 251 1.40 -5.56 -7.52
CA LYS A 251 1.65 -6.97 -7.85
C LYS A 251 0.45 -7.86 -7.53
N LEU A 252 -0.22 -7.62 -6.41
CA LEU A 252 -1.45 -8.34 -6.06
C LEU A 252 -2.58 -7.99 -7.04
N GLU A 253 -2.72 -6.73 -7.45
CA GLU A 253 -3.68 -6.32 -8.49
C GLU A 253 -3.45 -7.08 -9.80
N GLN A 254 -2.19 -7.19 -10.24
CA GLN A 254 -1.84 -7.94 -11.44
C GLN A 254 -2.16 -9.43 -11.31
N LEU A 255 -1.81 -10.05 -10.17
CA LEU A 255 -2.07 -11.47 -9.92
C LEU A 255 -3.57 -11.78 -9.84
N LEU A 256 -4.35 -10.89 -9.23
CA LEU A 256 -5.77 -11.07 -8.99
C LEU A 256 -6.64 -10.50 -10.14
N GLN A 257 -6.03 -10.01 -11.21
CA GLN A 257 -6.73 -9.41 -12.35
C GLN A 257 -7.73 -10.40 -12.99
N LYS A 258 -7.40 -11.69 -13.02
CA LYS A 258 -8.27 -12.77 -13.52
C LYS A 258 -9.37 -13.19 -12.53
N GLY A 259 -9.44 -12.52 -11.38
CA GLY A 259 -10.28 -12.90 -10.25
C GLY A 259 -9.62 -13.96 -9.36
N TYR A 260 -10.25 -14.18 -8.21
CA TYR A 260 -9.87 -15.19 -7.23
C TYR A 260 -11.13 -15.81 -6.64
N VAL A 261 -11.00 -17.01 -6.10
CA VAL A 261 -12.16 -17.82 -5.73
C VAL A 261 -12.05 -18.37 -4.31
N SER A 262 -13.19 -18.51 -3.64
CA SER A 262 -13.31 -19.32 -2.42
C SER A 262 -14.13 -20.56 -2.72
N ILE A 263 -13.70 -21.74 -2.27
CA ILE A 263 -14.50 -22.97 -2.41
C ILE A 263 -15.31 -23.17 -1.13
N ILE A 264 -16.62 -23.01 -1.22
CA ILE A 264 -17.58 -23.22 -0.14
C ILE A 264 -18.19 -24.61 -0.32
N LYS A 265 -17.87 -25.52 0.60
CA LYS A 265 -18.37 -26.90 0.60
C LYS A 265 -19.64 -26.95 1.46
N ILE A 266 -20.74 -27.45 0.90
CA ILE A 266 -22.02 -27.61 1.58
C ILE A 266 -22.47 -29.06 1.48
N ASN A 267 -22.41 -29.77 2.61
CA ASN A 267 -22.89 -31.13 2.73
C ASN A 267 -24.43 -31.12 2.77
N CYS A 268 -25.09 -31.51 1.69
CA CYS A 268 -26.55 -31.48 1.58
C CYS A 268 -27.26 -32.58 2.39
N THR A 269 -26.51 -33.49 3.02
CA THR A 269 -27.05 -34.48 3.95
C THR A 269 -27.24 -33.93 5.37
N GLU A 270 -26.65 -32.78 5.69
CA GLU A 270 -26.72 -32.19 7.03
C GLU A 270 -27.91 -31.25 7.20
N GLU A 271 -28.58 -31.31 8.36
CA GLU A 271 -29.72 -30.44 8.68
C GLU A 271 -29.35 -28.94 8.65
N GLN A 272 -28.09 -28.60 8.91
CA GLN A 272 -27.62 -27.21 8.98
C GLN A 272 -27.15 -26.64 7.63
N ALA A 273 -27.18 -27.43 6.56
CA ALA A 273 -26.62 -27.06 5.26
C ALA A 273 -27.19 -25.76 4.68
N ILE A 274 -28.49 -25.49 4.89
CA ILE A 274 -29.15 -24.25 4.46
C ILE A 274 -28.58 -23.02 5.19
N TYR A 275 -28.39 -23.14 6.50
CA TYR A 275 -27.81 -22.05 7.31
C TYR A 275 -26.35 -21.81 6.96
N GLU A 276 -25.60 -22.88 6.68
CA GLU A 276 -24.24 -22.76 6.17
C GLU A 276 -24.18 -22.04 4.82
N LEU A 277 -25.04 -22.41 3.88
CA LEU A 277 -25.09 -21.79 2.57
C LEU A 277 -25.37 -20.28 2.68
N LEU A 278 -26.39 -19.89 3.45
CA LEU A 278 -26.75 -18.49 3.65
C LEU A 278 -25.65 -17.69 4.36
N SER A 279 -25.07 -18.24 5.42
CA SER A 279 -24.04 -17.55 6.21
C SER A 279 -22.73 -17.39 5.42
N LYS A 280 -22.24 -18.47 4.78
CA LYS A 280 -20.98 -18.45 4.02
C LYS A 280 -21.08 -17.64 2.73
N THR A 281 -22.28 -17.50 2.15
CA THR A 281 -22.47 -16.65 0.96
C THR A 281 -22.86 -15.22 1.28
N TYR A 282 -23.17 -14.85 2.53
CA TYR A 282 -23.79 -13.56 2.89
C TYR A 282 -23.08 -12.34 2.28
N PHE A 283 -21.75 -12.26 2.39
CA PHE A 283 -20.95 -11.12 1.94
C PHE A 283 -20.43 -11.20 0.49
N VAL A 284 -20.80 -12.24 -0.26
CA VAL A 284 -20.33 -12.44 -1.63
C VAL A 284 -21.43 -12.09 -2.63
N ASN A 285 -21.09 -11.38 -3.71
CA ASN A 285 -22.05 -10.99 -4.74
C ASN A 285 -22.03 -11.90 -5.96
N ASP A 286 -20.87 -12.46 -6.31
CA ASP A 286 -20.70 -13.37 -7.45
C ASP A 286 -20.52 -14.80 -6.92
N ILE A 287 -21.45 -15.69 -7.27
CA ILE A 287 -21.50 -17.08 -6.81
C ILE A 287 -21.53 -18.00 -8.03
N THR A 288 -20.77 -19.09 -8.02
CA THR A 288 -20.91 -20.18 -8.99
C THR A 288 -21.29 -21.45 -8.24
N LEU A 289 -22.45 -22.01 -8.54
CA LEU A 289 -22.99 -23.21 -7.91
C LEU A 289 -22.65 -24.48 -8.71
N TYR A 290 -22.20 -25.52 -8.03
CA TYR A 290 -21.98 -26.86 -8.56
C TYR A 290 -22.77 -27.89 -7.77
N GLY A 291 -23.17 -28.98 -8.42
CA GLY A 291 -23.87 -30.10 -7.76
C GLY A 291 -25.32 -29.80 -7.41
N CYS A 292 -26.01 -28.90 -8.12
CA CYS A 292 -27.41 -28.56 -7.84
C CYS A 292 -28.38 -29.75 -7.91
N SER A 293 -28.01 -30.85 -8.57
CA SER A 293 -28.73 -32.13 -8.53
C SER A 293 -28.80 -32.75 -7.14
N ASN A 294 -27.85 -32.42 -6.26
CA ASN A 294 -27.79 -32.91 -4.88
C ASN A 294 -28.64 -32.07 -3.91
N ALA A 295 -29.16 -30.93 -4.36
CA ALA A 295 -29.90 -29.99 -3.53
C ALA A 295 -31.28 -30.56 -3.12
N THR A 296 -31.61 -30.46 -1.83
CA THR A 296 -32.97 -30.73 -1.34
C THR A 296 -33.97 -29.70 -1.88
N PRO A 297 -35.29 -29.97 -1.85
CA PRO A 297 -36.31 -29.01 -2.26
C PRO A 297 -36.21 -27.66 -1.52
N GLU A 298 -35.89 -27.68 -0.23
CA GLU A 298 -35.70 -26.48 0.59
C GLU A 298 -34.43 -25.73 0.16
N MET A 299 -33.34 -26.44 -0.13
CA MET A 299 -32.10 -25.83 -0.65
C MET A 299 -32.34 -25.17 -2.00
N GLN A 300 -33.18 -25.74 -2.86
CA GLN A 300 -33.56 -25.12 -4.14
C GLN A 300 -34.27 -23.78 -3.94
N GLN A 301 -35.13 -23.64 -2.93
CA GLN A 301 -35.75 -22.35 -2.60
C GLN A 301 -34.71 -21.32 -2.16
N VAL A 302 -33.69 -21.74 -1.41
CA VAL A 302 -32.57 -20.88 -0.99
C VAL A 302 -31.71 -20.46 -2.19
N ILE A 303 -31.43 -21.38 -3.12
CA ILE A 303 -30.72 -21.08 -4.37
C ILE A 303 -31.49 -20.03 -5.17
N GLN A 304 -32.81 -20.19 -5.32
CA GLN A 304 -33.65 -19.20 -6.00
C GLN A 304 -33.59 -17.84 -5.30
N PHE A 305 -33.67 -17.81 -3.96
CA PHE A 305 -33.50 -16.58 -3.20
C PHE A 305 -32.13 -15.91 -3.43
N LEU A 306 -31.06 -16.69 -3.55
CA LEU A 306 -29.74 -16.16 -3.88
C LEU A 306 -29.70 -15.60 -5.30
N GLN A 307 -30.29 -16.28 -6.28
CA GLN A 307 -30.39 -15.80 -7.67
C GLN A 307 -31.14 -14.46 -7.77
N ASP A 308 -32.18 -14.25 -6.96
CA ASP A 308 -32.95 -13.02 -6.96
C ASP A 308 -32.16 -11.81 -6.41
N ARG A 309 -31.10 -12.06 -5.62
CA ARG A 309 -30.35 -11.01 -4.90
C ARG A 309 -28.90 -10.87 -5.34
N LYS A 310 -28.34 -11.85 -6.05
CA LYS A 310 -26.90 -11.99 -6.32
C LYS A 310 -26.67 -12.44 -7.76
N ARG A 311 -25.43 -12.34 -8.22
CA ARG A 311 -25.03 -12.91 -9.51
C ARG A 311 -24.66 -14.36 -9.28
N VAL A 312 -25.50 -15.26 -9.78
CA VAL A 312 -25.37 -16.70 -9.56
C VAL A 312 -25.25 -17.39 -10.91
N ASP A 313 -24.11 -18.02 -11.14
CA ASP A 313 -23.84 -18.88 -12.31
C ASP A 313 -23.90 -20.35 -11.89
N PHE A 314 -24.21 -21.24 -12.84
CA PHE A 314 -24.21 -22.68 -12.62
C PHE A 314 -23.06 -23.34 -13.36
N GLY A 315 -22.27 -24.10 -12.63
CA GLY A 315 -21.14 -24.82 -13.17
C GLY A 315 -21.54 -26.14 -13.82
N GLU A 316 -20.86 -26.47 -14.93
CA GLU A 316 -21.15 -27.67 -15.73
C GLU A 316 -20.45 -28.95 -15.23
N VAL A 317 -19.60 -28.84 -14.19
CA VAL A 317 -18.87 -30.00 -13.66
C VAL A 317 -19.81 -30.82 -12.78
N GLU A 318 -20.05 -32.08 -13.15
CA GLU A 318 -20.83 -33.02 -12.35
C GLU A 318 -20.15 -33.28 -11.00
N VAL A 319 -20.93 -33.17 -9.93
CA VAL A 319 -20.56 -33.56 -8.56
C VAL A 319 -21.43 -34.77 -8.22
N GLN A 320 -21.02 -35.95 -8.69
CA GLN A 320 -21.69 -37.24 -8.48
C GLN A 320 -20.74 -38.25 -7.87
#